data_AF-A0A160UKR4-F1
#
_entry.id   AF-A0A160UKR4-F1
#
_cell.length_a   1.000
_cell.length_b   1.000
_cell.length_c   1.000
_cell.angle_alpha   90.00
_cell.angle_beta   90.00
_cell.angle_gamma   90.00
#
_symmetry.space_group_name_H-M   'P 1'
#
loop_
_entity.id
_entity.type
_entity.pdbx_description
1 polymer ?
#
loop_
_entity_poly.entity_id
_entity_poly.type
_entity_poly.pdbx_seq_one_letter_code
_entity_poly.pdbx_strand_id
1 'polypeptide(L)' 'MSQQKNEDHSGAVQDGRIYIERINVPFLFKLKGSGSEFGAGLKYAIERGWLSKHESGTYVKLMPTGEDLLSRK' A
#
# COMPACT_ATOMS: atom_id res chain seq x y z
N MET A 1 3.34 42.60 2.93
CA MET A 1 1.94 42.17 2.88
C MET A 1 1.85 40.94 1.98
N SER A 2 2.13 39.74 2.50
CA SER A 2 1.23 38.93 3.34
C SER A 2 -0.03 38.56 2.58
N GLN A 3 -0.07 37.33 2.06
CA GLN A 3 -1.13 36.37 2.39
C GLN A 3 -0.50 34.97 2.49
N GLN A 4 -0.07 34.68 3.71
CA GLN A 4 -0.06 33.32 4.28
C GLN A 4 -1.53 32.92 4.49
N LYS A 5 -1.96 31.81 3.88
CA LYS A 5 -2.87 30.81 4.48
C LYS A 5 -3.33 29.86 3.39
N ASN A 6 -2.76 28.66 3.40
CA ASN A 6 -3.44 27.41 3.11
C ASN A 6 -2.66 26.31 3.85
N GLU A 7 -2.54 26.47 5.16
CA GLU A 7 -2.15 25.36 6.02
C GLU A 7 -3.44 24.82 6.63
N ASP A 8 -4.07 23.91 5.89
CA ASP A 8 -5.05 22.99 6.46
C ASP A 8 -4.30 22.07 7.43
N HIS A 9 -4.54 22.27 8.72
CA HIS A 9 -3.98 21.47 9.81
C HIS A 9 -4.89 20.28 10.12
N SER A 10 -5.16 19.44 9.12
CA SER A 10 -6.02 18.26 9.26
C SER A 10 -5.19 16.97 9.32
N GLY A 11 -4.51 16.77 10.46
CA GLY A 11 -3.90 15.50 10.86
C GLY A 11 -2.56 15.19 10.19
N ALA A 12 -1.64 14.58 10.93
CA ALA A 12 -0.39 14.08 10.35
C ALA A 12 -0.73 13.23 9.11
N VAL A 13 -0.32 13.69 7.90
CA VAL A 13 -0.51 12.95 6.66
C VAL A 13 0.12 11.58 6.89
N GLN A 14 -0.71 10.56 7.13
CA GLN A 14 -0.23 9.20 7.15
C GLN A 14 0.31 8.96 5.75
N ASP A 15 1.63 8.74 5.62
CA ASP A 15 2.36 8.59 4.35
C ASP A 15 1.77 7.47 3.46
N GLY A 16 0.82 6.68 3.96
CA GLY A 16 0.15 5.61 3.24
C GLY A 16 1.08 4.43 2.94
N ARG A 17 2.29 4.42 3.54
CA ARG A 17 3.28 3.36 3.37
C ARG A 17 2.83 2.11 4.11
N ILE A 18 2.73 1.02 3.36
CA ILE A 18 2.52 -0.32 3.87
C ILE A 18 3.81 -1.09 3.62
N TYR A 19 4.61 -1.30 4.67
CA TYR A 19 5.82 -2.09 4.57
C TYR A 19 5.50 -3.51 4.10
N ILE A 20 6.26 -4.02 3.14
CA ILE A 20 6.04 -5.35 2.55
C ILE A 20 6.02 -6.44 3.63
N GLU A 21 6.81 -6.27 4.69
CA GLU A 21 6.87 -7.21 5.81
C GLU A 21 5.53 -7.40 6.53
N ARG A 22 4.70 -6.35 6.57
CA ARG A 22 3.35 -6.43 7.16
C ARG A 22 2.42 -7.33 6.35
N ILE A 23 2.75 -7.59 5.07
CA ILE A 23 1.97 -8.43 4.17
C ILE A 23 2.62 -9.82 4.04
N ASN A 24 3.94 -9.90 3.83
CA ASN A 24 4.62 -11.17 3.56
C ASN A 24 4.68 -12.08 4.81
N VAL A 25 4.85 -11.53 6.02
CA VAL A 25 4.95 -12.32 7.25
C VAL A 25 3.65 -13.09 7.51
N PRO A 26 2.47 -12.45 7.55
CA PRO A 26 1.23 -13.22 7.71
C PRO A 26 0.97 -14.16 6.52
N PHE A 27 1.30 -13.77 5.29
CA PHE A 27 1.13 -14.65 4.12
C PHE A 27 1.95 -15.95 4.23
N LEU A 28 3.23 -15.84 4.55
CA LEU A 28 4.13 -16.98 4.63
C LEU A 28 3.87 -17.83 5.87
N PHE A 29 3.71 -17.20 7.04
CA PHE A 29 3.72 -17.94 8.30
C PHE A 29 2.32 -18.29 8.84
N LYS A 30 1.30 -17.45 8.59
CA LYS A 30 -0.08 -17.71 9.03
C LYS A 30 -0.89 -18.40 7.94
N LEU A 31 -0.81 -17.92 6.70
CA LEU A 31 -1.55 -18.48 5.56
C LEU A 31 -0.81 -19.62 4.86
N LYS A 32 0.44 -19.91 5.26
CA LYS A 32 1.28 -21.00 4.73
C LYS A 32 1.52 -20.92 3.22
N GLY A 33 1.47 -19.72 2.64
CA GLY A 33 1.88 -19.49 1.26
C GLY A 33 3.40 -19.55 1.09
N SER A 34 3.85 -19.54 -0.17
CA SER A 34 5.26 -19.56 -0.55
C SER A 34 5.77 -18.19 -1.01
N GLY A 35 7.10 -18.01 -1.03
CA GLY A 35 7.72 -16.79 -1.55
C GLY A 35 7.38 -16.51 -3.02
N SER A 36 7.29 -17.56 -3.84
CA SER A 36 6.92 -17.45 -5.26
C SER A 36 5.47 -17.00 -5.43
N GLU A 37 4.53 -17.53 -4.64
CA GLU A 37 3.13 -17.09 -4.66
C GLU A 37 2.99 -15.65 -4.19
N PHE A 38 3.71 -15.26 -3.13
CA PHE A 38 3.74 -13.87 -2.69
C PHE A 38 4.22 -12.93 -3.80
N GLY A 39 5.33 -13.28 -4.47
CA GLY A 39 5.87 -12.52 -5.59
C GLY A 39 4.89 -12.40 -6.76
N ALA A 40 4.23 -13.50 -7.13
CA ALA A 40 3.22 -13.52 -8.19
C ALA A 40 2.00 -12.65 -7.84
N GLY A 41 1.49 -12.75 -6.60
CA GLY A 41 0.37 -11.93 -6.13
C GLY A 41 0.71 -10.45 -6.05
N LEU A 42 1.90 -10.10 -5.57
CA LEU A 42 2.37 -8.72 -5.52
C LEU A 42 2.50 -8.12 -6.93
N LYS A 43 3.10 -8.86 -7.87
CA LYS A 43 3.20 -8.44 -9.27
C LYS A 43 1.81 -8.20 -9.87
N TYR A 44 0.90 -9.15 -9.69
CA TYR A 44 -0.47 -9.05 -10.19
C TYR A 44 -1.21 -7.83 -9.64
N ALA A 45 -1.10 -7.55 -8.33
CA ALA A 45 -1.72 -6.38 -7.72
C ALA A 45 -1.16 -5.05 -8.26
N ILE A 46 0.14 -4.99 -8.56
CA ILE A 46 0.77 -3.82 -9.19
C ILE A 46 0.29 -3.64 -10.63
N GLU A 47 0.23 -4.72 -11.42
CA GLU A 47 -0.24 -4.68 -12.82
C GLU A 47 -1.71 -4.26 -12.93
N ARG A 48 -2.53 -4.57 -11.92
CA ARG A 48 -3.92 -4.12 -11.81
C ARG A 48 -4.06 -2.68 -11.31
N GLY A 49 -2.95 -2.04 -10.93
CA GLY A 49 -2.94 -0.70 -10.36
C GLY A 49 -3.50 -0.62 -8.95
N TRP A 50 -3.68 -1.74 -8.24
CA TRP A 50 -4.20 -1.76 -6.86
C TRP A 50 -3.15 -1.31 -5.84
N LEU A 51 -1.88 -1.59 -6.13
CA LEU A 51 -0.73 -1.21 -5.33
C LEU A 51 0.31 -0.49 -6.17
N SER A 52 0.92 0.55 -5.61
CA SER A 52 2.16 1.14 -6.13
C SER A 52 3.33 0.70 -5.28
N LYS A 53 4.33 0.06 -5.88
CA LYS A 53 5.56 -0.37 -5.18
C LYS A 53 6.61 0.72 -5.27
N HIS A 54 7.18 1.09 -4.13
CA HIS A 54 8.31 2.02 -4.10
C HIS A 54 9.56 1.40 -4.73
N GLU A 55 10.43 2.23 -5.32
CA GLU A 55 11.67 1.81 -5.98
C GLU A 55 12.60 0.99 -5.07
N SER A 56 12.66 1.31 -3.78
CA SER A 56 13.44 0.56 -2.79
C SER A 56 12.93 -0.87 -2.58
N GLY A 57 11.69 -1.14 -3.00
CA GLY A 57 10.99 -2.40 -2.77
C GLY A 57 10.66 -2.70 -1.31
N THR A 58 10.78 -1.73 -0.40
CA THR A 58 10.54 -1.96 1.04
C THR A 58 9.08 -1.74 1.46
N TYR A 59 8.32 -0.98 0.67
CA TYR A 59 6.92 -0.72 0.94
C TYR A 59 6.11 -0.57 -0.35
N VAL A 60 4.79 -0.69 -0.19
CA VAL A 60 3.78 -0.37 -1.20
C VAL A 60 2.86 0.73 -0.66
N LYS A 61 2.14 1.41 -1.55
CA LYS A 61 0.99 2.26 -1.21
C LYS A 61 -0.26 1.68 -1.83
N LEU A 62 -1.38 1.77 -1.12
CA LEU A 62 -2.69 1.44 -1.66
C LEU A 62 -3.11 2.53 -2.66
N MET A 63 -3.62 2.11 -3.82
CA MET A 63 -4.12 3.02 -4.85
C MET A 63 -5.65 3.10 -4.76
N PRO A 64 -6.29 4.15 -5.30
CA PRO A 64 -7.75 4.29 -5.26
C PRO A 64 -8.51 3.06 -5.79
N THR A 65 -8.04 2.46 -6.90
CA THR A 65 -8.64 1.23 -7.45
C THR A 65 -8.52 0.02 -6.53
N GLY A 66 -7.53 0.01 -5.64
CA GLY A 66 -7.37 -1.00 -4.59
C GLY A 66 -8.26 -0.70 -3.38
N GLU A 67 -8.46 0.57 -3.01
CA GLU A 67 -9.39 0.98 -1.95
C GLU A 67 -10.83 0.56 -2.28
N ASP A 68 -11.25 0.74 -3.54
CA ASP A 68 -12.56 0.33 -4.02
C ASP A 68 -12.84 -1.16 -3.78
N LEU A 69 -11.82 -2.02 -3.90
CA LEU A 69 -11.96 -3.47 -3.64
C LEU A 69 -12.15 -3.82 -2.17
N LEU A 70 -11.68 -2.95 -1.27
CA LEU A 70 -11.79 -3.14 0.18
C LEU A 70 -13.04 -2.48 0.75
N SER A 71 -13.69 -1.60 -0.02
CA SER A 71 -14.98 -1.05 0.36
C SER A 71 -16.02 -2.19 0.46
N ARG A 72 -16.55 -2.42 1.67
CA ARG A 72 -17.67 -3.34 1.83
C ARG A 72 -18.88 -2.72 1.14
N LYS A 73 -19.49 -3.45 0.21
CA LYS A 73 -20.89 -3.23 -0.18
C LYS A 73 -21.82 -3.80 0.89
#